data_AF-A0A6C0ET69-F1
#
_entry.id   AF-A0A6C0ET69-F1
#
_cell.length_a   1.000
_cell.length_b   1.000
_cell.length_c   1.000
_cell.angle_alpha   90.00
_cell.angle_beta   90.00
_cell.angle_gamma   90.00
#
_symmetry.space_group_name_H-M   'P 1'
#
loop_
_entity.id
_entity.type
_entity.pdbx_description
1 polymer ?
#
loop_
_entity_poly.entity_id
_entity_poly.type
_entity_poly.pdbx_seq_one_letter_code
_entity_poly.pdbx_strand_id
1 'polypeptide(L)'
;MKKYVFIIDLDSTIIGDCSYQLQLYNISKIMNNNNKQLININKILSPYYNEKAKLVRPYFVYFINKMRELYKQDVYFYVYTASSKDWANIQIKLIEKENNIKLNRPIFTREECKEFKNKKLQSYTKSIDPLLNKIKPKNPEIIIIDDSDVYTDFKHVQIQCKPYNYTSFCEIYQVLPDKMQNDLGKGMICPYNKDNCTITNKMKLYKWLYKKCKEVNKNNKKYLLDKFWLNLAKVIETNKITDFNSNVIKQLTSIANN
;
A
#
# COMPACT_ATOMS: atom_id res chain seq x y z
N MET A 1 28.19 -10.61 11.27
CA MET A 1 27.82 -9.66 10.19
C MET A 1 26.70 -8.77 10.70
N LYS A 2 26.67 -7.49 10.31
CA LYS A 2 25.61 -6.56 10.70
C LYS A 2 24.29 -7.00 10.05
N LYS A 3 23.19 -6.87 10.78
CA LYS A 3 21.86 -7.27 10.31
C LYS A 3 20.97 -6.05 10.18
N TYR A 4 20.23 -5.95 9.09
CA TYR A 4 19.45 -4.76 8.75
C TYR A 4 17.96 -5.07 8.83
N VAL A 5 17.19 -4.20 9.46
CA VAL A 5 15.73 -4.30 9.54
C VAL A 5 15.12 -3.04 8.93
N PHE A 6 14.47 -3.20 7.79
CA PHE A 6 13.62 -2.18 7.20
C PHE A 6 12.21 -2.32 7.75
N ILE A 7 11.70 -1.25 8.38
CA ILE A 7 10.31 -1.12 8.82
C ILE A 7 9.63 -0.19 7.83
N ILE A 8 8.72 -0.72 7.04
CA ILE A 8 8.14 -0.03 5.89
C ILE A 8 6.64 0.15 6.11
N ASP A 9 6.15 1.37 5.94
CA ASP A 9 4.71 1.61 5.93
C ASP A 9 4.03 1.04 4.66
N LEU A 10 2.72 0.82 4.72
CA LEU A 10 1.98 0.22 3.61
C LEU A 10 1.36 1.27 2.68
N ASP A 11 0.39 2.03 3.19
CA ASP A 11 -0.45 2.93 2.40
C ASP A 11 0.33 4.20 2.03
N SER A 12 0.27 4.64 0.78
CA SER A 12 1.10 5.74 0.24
C SER A 12 2.62 5.49 0.19
N THR A 13 3.11 4.38 0.75
CA THR A 13 4.54 4.01 0.77
C THR A 13 4.83 2.83 -0.15
N ILE A 14 4.28 1.64 0.14
CA ILE A 14 4.39 0.43 -0.70
C ILE A 14 3.29 0.43 -1.76
N ILE A 15 2.08 0.87 -1.42
CA ILE A 15 0.92 0.86 -2.32
C ILE A 15 0.28 2.24 -2.47
N GLY A 16 -0.41 2.41 -3.60
CA GLY A 16 -1.19 3.57 -3.97
C GLY A 16 -2.54 3.67 -3.25
N ASP A 17 -3.39 4.53 -3.79
CA ASP A 17 -4.77 4.66 -3.33
C ASP A 17 -5.56 3.39 -3.66
N CYS A 18 -5.80 2.59 -2.63
CA CYS A 18 -6.52 1.32 -2.70
C CYS A 18 -8.02 1.46 -2.35
N SER A 19 -8.59 2.67 -2.38
CA SER A 19 -9.99 2.92 -1.99
C SER A 19 -10.98 2.02 -2.75
N TYR A 20 -10.80 1.82 -4.06
CA TYR A 20 -11.65 0.92 -4.85
C TYR A 20 -11.56 -0.54 -4.38
N GLN A 21 -10.35 -1.03 -4.10
CA GLN A 21 -10.09 -2.38 -3.63
C GLN A 21 -10.66 -2.59 -2.21
N LEU A 22 -10.56 -1.58 -1.34
CA LEU A 22 -11.16 -1.60 -0.02
C LEU A 22 -12.70 -1.65 -0.08
N GLN A 23 -13.32 -0.88 -0.99
CA GLN A 23 -14.76 -0.95 -1.20
C GLN A 23 -15.20 -2.34 -1.65
N LEU A 24 -14.52 -2.94 -2.63
CA LEU A 24 -14.78 -4.33 -3.04
C LEU A 24 -14.67 -5.31 -1.89
N TYR A 25 -13.63 -5.16 -1.06
CA TYR A 25 -13.44 -6.01 0.11
C TYR A 25 -14.59 -5.88 1.11
N ASN A 26 -14.98 -4.65 1.44
CA ASN A 26 -16.10 -4.40 2.37
C ASN A 26 -17.40 -5.00 1.85
N ILE A 27 -17.68 -4.84 0.55
CA ILE A 27 -18.87 -5.43 -0.07
C ILE A 27 -18.80 -6.96 -0.01
N SER A 28 -17.65 -7.56 -0.33
CA SER A 28 -17.50 -9.02 -0.26
C SER A 28 -17.73 -9.56 1.15
N LYS A 29 -17.29 -8.84 2.20
CA LYS A 29 -17.57 -9.17 3.60
C LYS A 29 -19.07 -9.15 3.89
N ILE A 30 -19.79 -8.11 3.46
CA ILE A 30 -21.24 -8.00 3.67
C ILE A 30 -21.99 -9.14 2.95
N MET A 31 -21.58 -9.49 1.74
CA MET A 31 -22.24 -10.54 0.94
C MET A 31 -22.02 -11.94 1.51
N ASN A 32 -20.78 -12.24 1.93
CA ASN A 32 -20.44 -13.51 2.54
C ASN A 32 -21.17 -13.68 3.89
N ASN A 33 -21.23 -12.63 4.72
CA ASN A 33 -21.92 -12.67 6.01
C ASN A 33 -23.44 -12.88 5.86
N ASN A 34 -24.04 -12.39 4.78
CA ASN A 34 -25.46 -12.54 4.51
C ASN A 34 -25.81 -13.85 3.80
N ASN A 35 -24.85 -14.78 3.61
CA ASN A 35 -25.01 -16.04 2.87
C ASN A 35 -25.60 -15.88 1.45
N LYS A 36 -25.50 -14.69 0.86
CA LYS A 36 -26.12 -14.40 -0.45
C LYS A 36 -25.27 -14.96 -1.59
N GLN A 37 -23.95 -14.93 -1.44
CA GLN A 37 -23.00 -15.42 -2.43
C GLN A 37 -21.60 -15.50 -1.81
N LEU A 38 -20.88 -16.60 -2.06
CA LEU A 38 -19.47 -16.75 -1.68
C LEU A 38 -18.57 -16.02 -2.70
N ILE A 39 -18.04 -14.86 -2.31
CA ILE A 39 -17.09 -14.10 -3.12
C ILE A 39 -15.66 -14.41 -2.66
N ASN A 40 -14.86 -14.99 -3.57
CA ASN A 40 -13.41 -15.11 -3.38
C ASN A 40 -12.72 -13.77 -3.68
N ILE A 41 -12.74 -12.88 -2.68
CA ILE A 41 -12.20 -11.52 -2.82
C ILE A 41 -10.72 -11.50 -3.21
N ASN A 42 -9.92 -12.46 -2.73
CA ASN A 42 -8.50 -12.53 -3.07
C ASN A 42 -8.29 -12.71 -4.57
N LYS A 43 -9.10 -13.56 -5.22
CA LYS A 43 -9.03 -13.77 -6.69
C LYS A 43 -9.37 -12.49 -7.45
N ILE A 44 -10.34 -11.72 -6.96
CA ILE A 44 -10.79 -10.47 -7.58
C ILE A 44 -9.74 -9.36 -7.41
N LEU A 45 -9.12 -9.28 -6.24
CA LEU A 45 -8.14 -8.24 -5.92
C LEU A 45 -6.75 -8.52 -6.51
N SER A 46 -6.36 -9.79 -6.68
CA SER A 46 -5.05 -10.22 -7.19
C SER A 46 -4.51 -9.37 -8.34
N PRO A 47 -5.24 -9.17 -9.47
CA PRO A 47 -4.71 -8.43 -10.62
C PRO A 47 -4.27 -7.00 -10.30
N TYR A 48 -4.88 -6.36 -9.29
CA TYR A 48 -4.54 -4.98 -8.91
C TYR A 48 -3.23 -4.88 -8.14
N TYR A 49 -2.78 -5.97 -7.49
CA TYR A 49 -1.54 -6.00 -6.70
C TYR A 49 -0.32 -6.48 -7.49
N ASN A 50 -0.47 -6.79 -8.78
CA ASN A 50 0.66 -6.98 -9.67
C ASN A 50 1.36 -5.64 -9.95
N GLU A 51 2.70 -5.61 -10.03
CA GLU A 51 3.46 -4.39 -10.36
C GLU A 51 2.97 -3.66 -11.64
N LYS A 52 2.47 -4.39 -12.65
CA LYS A 52 1.95 -3.79 -13.88
C LYS A 52 0.68 -2.96 -13.66
N ALA A 53 -0.11 -3.28 -12.64
CA ALA A 53 -1.30 -2.51 -12.27
C ALA A 53 -0.96 -1.21 -11.53
N LYS A 54 0.31 -1.03 -11.13
CA LYS A 54 0.87 0.14 -10.46
C LYS A 54 0.20 0.52 -9.14
N LEU A 55 -0.68 -0.33 -8.58
CA LEU A 55 -1.11 -0.14 -7.20
C LEU A 55 0.08 -0.36 -6.26
N VAL A 56 0.88 -1.41 -6.49
CA VAL A 56 2.21 -1.51 -5.88
C VAL A 56 3.11 -0.45 -6.50
N ARG A 57 3.76 0.36 -5.66
CA ARG A 57 4.65 1.44 -6.07
C ARG A 57 5.79 0.89 -6.94
N PRO A 58 6.07 1.51 -8.11
CA PRO A 58 7.11 1.03 -9.01
C PRO A 58 8.44 0.78 -8.31
N TYR A 59 9.13 -0.29 -8.71
CA TYR A 59 10.44 -0.71 -8.22
C TYR A 59 10.49 -1.18 -6.76
N PHE A 60 9.35 -1.36 -6.07
CA PHE A 60 9.35 -1.92 -4.71
C PHE A 60 9.99 -3.33 -4.69
N VAL A 61 9.62 -4.22 -5.62
CA VAL A 61 10.20 -5.57 -5.71
C VAL A 61 11.69 -5.51 -6.04
N TYR A 62 12.07 -4.60 -6.94
CA TYR A 62 13.47 -4.33 -7.26
C TYR A 62 14.27 -3.96 -6.00
N PHE A 63 13.77 -3.01 -5.19
CA PHE A 63 14.40 -2.60 -3.94
C PHE A 63 14.58 -3.78 -2.98
N ILE A 64 13.52 -4.56 -2.73
CA ILE A 64 13.59 -5.73 -1.82
C ILE A 64 14.67 -6.71 -2.27
N ASN A 65 14.70 -7.05 -3.56
CA ASN A 65 15.67 -8.00 -4.10
C ASN A 65 17.10 -7.45 -4.06
N LYS A 66 17.30 -6.16 -4.36
CA LYS A 66 18.62 -5.53 -4.30
C LYS A 66 19.19 -5.43 -2.90
N MET A 67 18.37 -5.11 -1.92
CA MET A 67 18.82 -5.09 -0.52
C MET A 67 19.18 -6.51 -0.04
N ARG A 68 18.44 -7.55 -0.46
CA ARG A 68 18.79 -8.95 -0.17
C ARG A 68 20.10 -9.40 -0.76
N GLU A 69 20.35 -9.02 -2.02
CA GLU A 69 21.60 -9.28 -2.72
C GLU A 69 22.77 -8.61 -2.00
N LEU A 70 22.66 -7.30 -1.76
CA LEU A 70 23.71 -6.49 -1.15
C LEU A 70 24.08 -6.97 0.26
N TYR A 71 23.08 -7.29 1.09
CA TYR A 71 23.27 -7.70 2.47
C TYR A 71 23.26 -9.22 2.68
N LYS A 72 23.42 -10.02 1.61
CA LYS A 72 23.56 -11.48 1.68
C LYS A 72 22.49 -12.18 2.54
N GLN A 73 21.24 -11.75 2.43
CA GLN A 73 20.09 -12.24 3.24
C GLN A 73 20.12 -11.89 4.74
N ASP A 74 21.12 -11.16 5.25
CA ASP A 74 21.10 -10.54 6.60
C ASP A 74 20.26 -9.24 6.62
N VAL A 75 19.15 -9.24 5.88
CA VAL A 75 18.21 -8.13 5.77
C VAL A 75 16.77 -8.62 5.88
N TYR A 76 15.96 -7.85 6.62
CA TYR A 76 14.60 -8.22 7.01
C TYR A 76 13.67 -7.04 6.76
N PHE A 77 12.48 -7.31 6.23
CA PHE A 77 11.50 -6.31 5.83
C PHE A 77 10.21 -6.51 6.61
N TYR A 78 9.96 -5.67 7.60
CA TYR A 78 8.73 -5.65 8.38
C TYR A 78 7.80 -4.58 7.83
N VAL A 79 6.49 -4.84 7.90
CA VAL A 79 5.47 -3.83 7.58
C VAL A 79 4.92 -3.26 8.89
N TYR A 80 4.81 -1.94 8.97
CA TYR A 80 4.14 -1.24 10.06
C TYR A 80 3.16 -0.20 9.53
N THR A 81 1.87 -0.56 9.50
CA THR A 81 0.79 0.25 8.92
C THR A 81 -0.25 0.67 9.96
N ALA A 82 -0.90 1.81 9.75
CA ALA A 82 -2.10 2.21 10.49
C ALA A 82 -3.41 1.58 9.94
N SER A 83 -3.32 0.64 9.00
CA SER A 83 -4.45 -0.15 8.52
C SER A 83 -4.91 -1.21 9.54
N SER A 84 -6.18 -1.64 9.43
CA SER A 84 -6.70 -2.72 10.28
C SER A 84 -6.01 -4.04 9.95
N LYS A 85 -5.89 -4.91 10.96
CA LYS A 85 -5.18 -6.18 10.84
C LYS A 85 -5.68 -7.07 9.71
N ASP A 86 -6.99 -7.28 9.63
CA ASP A 86 -7.59 -8.07 8.55
C ASP A 86 -7.23 -7.54 7.17
N TRP A 87 -7.34 -6.22 6.98
CA TRP A 87 -7.12 -5.59 5.70
C TRP A 87 -5.64 -5.63 5.30
N ALA A 88 -4.76 -5.23 6.22
CA ALA A 88 -3.31 -5.28 6.01
C ALA A 88 -2.85 -6.70 5.65
N ASN A 89 -3.35 -7.74 6.34
CA ASN A 89 -2.99 -9.13 6.02
C ASN A 89 -3.40 -9.54 4.60
N ILE A 90 -4.58 -9.12 4.13
CA ILE A 90 -5.03 -9.39 2.76
C ILE A 90 -4.12 -8.67 1.76
N GLN A 91 -3.87 -7.38 1.96
CA GLN A 91 -3.01 -6.58 1.07
C GLN A 91 -1.61 -7.19 0.97
N ILE A 92 -0.95 -7.45 2.11
CA ILE A 92 0.39 -8.03 2.13
C ILE A 92 0.41 -9.43 1.48
N LYS A 93 -0.59 -10.27 1.73
CA LYS A 93 -0.68 -11.59 1.09
C LYS A 93 -0.77 -11.48 -0.43
N LEU A 94 -1.53 -10.53 -0.95
CA LEU A 94 -1.66 -10.30 -2.39
C LEU A 94 -0.36 -9.73 -2.98
N ILE A 95 0.27 -8.75 -2.32
CA ILE A 95 1.56 -8.19 -2.73
C ILE A 95 2.64 -9.29 -2.82
N GLU A 96 2.76 -10.13 -1.78
CA GLU A 96 3.72 -11.23 -1.76
C GLU A 96 3.47 -12.26 -2.86
N LYS A 97 2.20 -12.65 -3.04
CA LYS A 97 1.80 -13.67 -4.03
C LYS A 97 2.01 -13.18 -5.46
N GLU A 98 1.50 -12.00 -5.79
CA GLU A 98 1.46 -11.51 -7.18
C GLU A 98 2.83 -11.03 -7.68
N ASN A 99 3.78 -10.83 -6.76
CA ASN A 99 5.11 -10.31 -7.07
C ASN A 99 6.26 -11.25 -6.63
N ASN A 100 5.93 -12.46 -6.17
CA ASN A 100 6.90 -13.49 -5.73
C ASN A 100 7.95 -12.96 -4.73
N ILE A 101 7.51 -12.18 -3.74
CA ILE A 101 8.34 -11.71 -2.63
C ILE A 101 7.78 -12.21 -1.30
N LYS A 102 8.59 -12.08 -0.25
CA LYS A 102 8.20 -12.36 1.14
C LYS A 102 8.58 -11.20 2.02
N LEU A 103 7.72 -10.83 2.95
CA LEU A 103 7.98 -9.86 4.00
C LEU A 103 8.01 -10.60 5.34
N ASN A 104 8.77 -10.07 6.29
CA ASN A 104 8.92 -10.65 7.61
C ASN A 104 7.65 -10.45 8.44
N ARG A 105 7.47 -11.34 9.42
CA ARG A 105 6.33 -11.34 10.34
C ARG A 105 6.82 -11.12 11.78
N PRO A 106 5.99 -10.52 12.66
CA PRO A 106 4.59 -10.11 12.43
C PRO A 106 4.45 -8.89 11.50
N ILE A 107 3.26 -8.71 10.91
CA ILE A 107 2.86 -7.43 10.33
C ILE A 107 2.38 -6.58 11.50
N PHE A 108 2.98 -5.41 11.71
CA PHE A 108 2.52 -4.44 12.70
C PHE A 108 1.43 -3.58 12.09
N THR A 109 0.35 -3.39 12.82
CA THR A 109 -0.90 -2.83 12.30
C THR A 109 -1.37 -1.68 13.19
N ARG A 110 -2.58 -1.17 12.94
CA ARG A 110 -3.23 -0.20 13.82
C ARG A 110 -3.28 -0.64 15.28
N GLU A 111 -3.32 -1.96 15.55
CA GLU A 111 -3.32 -2.51 16.92
C GLU A 111 -2.06 -2.10 17.72
N GLU A 112 -0.95 -1.85 17.05
CA GLU A 112 0.31 -1.40 17.65
C GLU A 112 0.47 0.13 17.68
N CYS A 113 -0.42 0.88 17.02
CA CYS A 113 -0.35 2.34 16.96
C CYS A 113 -0.97 2.97 18.22
N LYS A 114 -0.53 4.19 18.56
CA LYS A 114 -1.23 5.03 19.54
C LYS A 114 -2.25 5.91 18.81
N GLU A 115 -3.51 5.79 19.20
CA GLU A 115 -4.58 6.61 18.63
C GLU A 115 -4.62 7.98 19.32
N PHE A 116 -4.64 9.04 18.50
CA PHE A 116 -4.97 10.38 18.94
C PHE A 116 -6.28 10.81 18.29
N LYS A 117 -7.31 10.99 19.12
CA LYS A 117 -8.66 11.34 18.69
C LYS A 117 -9.08 12.69 19.25
N ASN A 118 -9.34 13.65 18.37
CA ASN A 118 -10.05 14.90 18.69
C ASN A 118 -11.40 14.91 17.95
N LYS A 119 -12.34 15.79 18.34
CA LYS A 119 -13.69 15.95 17.77
C LYS A 119 -13.74 16.07 16.23
N LYS A 120 -12.62 16.43 15.58
CA LYS A 120 -12.53 16.64 14.11
C LYS A 120 -11.57 15.70 13.39
N LEU A 121 -10.70 14.98 14.10
CA LEU A 121 -9.61 14.21 13.47
C LEU A 121 -9.29 12.96 14.29
N GLN A 122 -9.22 11.83 13.60
CA GLN A 122 -8.61 10.60 14.11
C GLN A 122 -7.25 10.46 13.44
N SER A 123 -6.20 10.31 14.23
CA SER A 123 -4.82 10.16 13.76
C SER A 123 -4.11 9.09 14.58
N TYR A 124 -3.05 8.52 14.00
CA TYR A 124 -2.28 7.45 14.62
C TYR A 124 -0.80 7.85 14.66
N THR A 125 -0.15 7.58 15.79
CA THR A 125 1.31 7.68 15.91
C THR A 125 1.92 6.30 16.09
N LYS A 126 3.15 6.14 15.63
CA LYS A 126 3.91 4.89 15.61
C LYS A 126 5.09 4.99 16.59
N SER A 127 5.44 3.86 17.20
CA SER A 127 6.63 3.73 18.05
C SER A 127 7.27 2.37 17.79
N ILE A 128 8.60 2.35 17.67
CA ILE A 128 9.41 1.15 17.44
C ILE A 128 9.79 0.46 18.74
N ASP A 129 10.00 1.19 19.83
CA ASP A 129 10.44 0.64 21.13
C ASP A 129 9.61 -0.58 21.57
N PRO A 130 8.25 -0.54 21.54
CA PRO A 130 7.42 -1.70 21.93
C PRO A 130 7.56 -2.90 21.00
N LEU A 131 8.07 -2.69 19.77
CA LEU A 131 8.17 -3.69 18.72
C LEU A 131 9.52 -4.41 18.68
N LEU A 132 10.56 -3.84 19.30
CA LEU A 132 11.92 -4.40 19.33
C LEU A 132 11.96 -5.87 19.78
N ASN A 133 11.04 -6.25 20.68
CA ASN A 133 10.96 -7.63 21.14
C ASN A 133 10.37 -8.61 20.12
N LYS A 134 9.49 -8.12 19.24
CA LYS A 134 8.82 -8.87 18.18
C LYS A 134 9.65 -8.91 16.87
N ILE A 135 10.59 -7.98 16.71
CA ILE A 135 11.51 -7.93 15.57
C ILE A 135 12.61 -9.00 15.74
N LYS A 136 12.87 -9.72 14.65
CA LYS A 136 14.02 -10.62 14.51
C LYS A 136 14.83 -10.16 13.31
N PRO A 137 16.16 -10.15 13.41
CA PRO A 137 17.02 -10.62 14.50
C PRO A 137 17.09 -9.63 15.67
N LYS A 138 17.70 -10.02 16.79
CA LYS A 138 17.99 -9.11 17.91
C LYS A 138 19.14 -8.17 17.56
N ASN A 139 19.08 -6.97 18.11
CA ASN A 139 20.04 -5.87 17.91
C ASN A 139 20.36 -5.57 16.43
N PRO A 140 19.34 -5.41 15.55
CA PRO A 140 19.56 -5.03 14.17
C PRO A 140 19.83 -3.52 14.06
N GLU A 141 20.39 -3.10 12.94
CA GLU A 141 20.27 -1.72 12.49
C GLU A 141 18.88 -1.50 11.89
N ILE A 142 18.13 -0.58 12.46
CA ILE A 142 16.75 -0.29 12.05
C ILE A 142 16.74 0.89 11.09
N ILE A 143 16.01 0.73 9.99
CA ILE A 143 15.73 1.77 9.00
C ILE A 143 14.22 1.85 8.85
N ILE A 144 13.67 3.06 8.90
CA ILE A 144 12.23 3.28 8.72
C ILE A 144 11.99 3.92 7.36
N ILE A 145 10.97 3.46 6.63
CA ILE A 145 10.53 4.08 5.38
C ILE A 145 9.02 4.28 5.47
N ASP A 146 8.60 5.54 5.46
CA ASP A 146 7.21 5.95 5.64
C ASP A 146 7.00 7.28 4.90
N ASP A 147 5.80 7.55 4.40
CA ASP A 147 5.47 8.82 3.76
C ASP A 147 5.23 9.95 4.78
N SER A 148 4.94 9.58 6.02
CA SER A 148 4.43 10.46 7.06
C SER A 148 5.39 10.54 8.27
N ASP A 149 5.55 11.75 8.84
CA ASP A 149 6.29 11.94 10.11
C ASP A 149 5.39 11.61 11.31
N VAL A 150 5.12 10.32 11.52
CA VAL A 150 4.20 9.81 12.55
C VAL A 150 4.90 9.04 13.67
N TYR A 151 6.21 8.86 13.60
CA TYR A 151 6.97 8.11 14.61
C TYR A 151 7.28 8.97 15.84
N THR A 152 7.13 8.44 17.05
CA THR A 152 7.49 9.17 18.29
C THR A 152 8.93 8.90 18.73
N ASP A 153 9.54 7.85 18.22
CA ASP A 153 10.92 7.40 18.45
C ASP A 153 11.61 7.10 17.11
N PHE A 154 12.91 6.82 17.10
CA PHE A 154 13.67 6.42 15.89
C PHE A 154 13.59 7.36 14.65
N LYS A 155 13.11 8.60 14.80
CA LYS A 155 13.01 9.58 13.69
C LYS A 155 14.32 9.79 12.94
N HIS A 156 15.46 9.67 13.62
CA HIS A 156 16.79 9.87 13.03
C HIS A 156 17.18 8.78 12.02
N VAL A 157 16.46 7.65 11.97
CA VAL A 157 16.62 6.58 10.97
C VAL A 157 15.44 6.48 10.00
N GLN A 158 14.59 7.51 9.94
CA GLN A 158 13.46 7.57 9.01
C GLN A 158 13.86 8.19 7.67
N ILE A 159 13.65 7.43 6.60
CA ILE A 159 13.64 7.91 5.22
C ILE A 159 12.20 8.29 4.88
N GLN A 160 11.88 9.58 4.92
CA GLN A 160 10.55 10.05 4.59
C GLN A 160 10.36 10.12 3.07
N CYS A 161 9.42 9.34 2.53
CA CYS A 161 9.16 9.32 1.10
C CYS A 161 8.02 10.29 0.71
N LYS A 162 8.00 10.76 -0.54
CA LYS A 162 6.82 11.44 -1.08
C LYS A 162 5.66 10.43 -1.19
N PRO A 163 4.42 10.83 -0.84
CA PRO A 163 3.26 9.93 -0.85
C PRO A 163 2.94 9.47 -2.27
N TYR A 164 2.80 8.16 -2.43
CA TYR A 164 2.41 7.51 -3.67
C TYR A 164 0.92 7.21 -3.66
N ASN A 165 0.10 8.00 -4.37
CA ASN A 165 -1.36 7.83 -4.42
C ASN A 165 -1.85 7.48 -5.81
N TYR A 166 -1.15 6.57 -6.51
CA TYR A 166 -1.64 6.04 -7.79
C TYR A 166 -2.91 5.23 -7.54
N THR A 167 -3.99 5.59 -8.23
CA THR A 167 -5.28 4.90 -8.11
C THR A 167 -5.39 3.84 -9.19
N SER A 168 -5.46 2.57 -8.80
CA SER A 168 -5.77 1.48 -9.72
C SER A 168 -7.29 1.31 -9.83
N PHE A 169 -7.88 1.90 -10.86
CA PHE A 169 -9.33 1.93 -11.03
C PHE A 169 -9.90 0.52 -11.17
N CYS A 170 -10.91 0.23 -10.36
CA CYS A 170 -11.71 -0.98 -10.46
C CYS A 170 -13.18 -0.60 -10.64
N GLU A 171 -13.81 -1.18 -11.65
CA GLU A 171 -15.25 -1.05 -11.87
C GLU A 171 -15.97 -2.04 -10.94
N ILE A 172 -16.50 -1.52 -9.83
CA ILE A 172 -17.06 -2.30 -8.73
C ILE A 172 -18.31 -3.09 -9.15
N TYR A 173 -19.07 -2.67 -10.18
CA TYR A 173 -20.30 -3.37 -10.60
C TYR A 173 -20.07 -4.76 -11.16
N GLN A 174 -18.87 -5.11 -11.63
CA GLN A 174 -18.62 -6.46 -12.16
C GLN A 174 -18.76 -7.56 -11.10
N VAL A 175 -18.88 -7.18 -9.82
CA VAL A 175 -18.87 -8.10 -8.68
C VAL A 175 -20.18 -8.05 -7.87
N LEU A 176 -21.10 -7.12 -8.18
CA LEU A 176 -22.30 -6.86 -7.36
C LEU A 176 -23.59 -7.48 -7.93
N PRO A 177 -24.43 -8.11 -7.10
CA PRO A 177 -25.83 -8.43 -7.44
C PRO A 177 -26.71 -7.17 -7.47
N ASP A 178 -27.76 -7.20 -8.29
CA ASP A 178 -28.68 -6.07 -8.55
C ASP A 178 -29.26 -5.38 -7.33
N LYS A 179 -29.49 -6.13 -6.24
CA LYS A 179 -30.19 -5.65 -5.04
C LYS A 179 -29.34 -4.73 -4.14
N MET A 180 -28.06 -4.50 -4.44
CA MET A 180 -27.17 -3.66 -3.62
C MET A 180 -26.68 -2.38 -4.33
N GLN A 181 -27.21 -2.11 -5.53
CA GLN A 181 -26.77 -0.99 -6.38
C GLN A 181 -27.22 0.40 -5.88
N ASN A 182 -28.16 0.47 -4.94
CA ASN A 182 -28.80 1.73 -4.56
C ASN A 182 -28.14 2.48 -3.39
N ASP A 183 -27.20 1.88 -2.64
CA ASP A 183 -26.80 2.47 -1.35
C ASP A 183 -25.30 2.55 -1.03
N LEU A 184 -24.42 2.18 -1.94
CA LEU A 184 -22.99 2.14 -1.61
C LEU A 184 -22.17 2.89 -2.66
N GLY A 185 -21.35 3.84 -2.20
CA GLY A 185 -20.30 4.51 -2.97
C GLY A 185 -20.69 5.83 -3.60
N LYS A 186 -20.77 6.92 -2.81
CA LYS A 186 -20.80 8.31 -3.33
C LYS A 186 -19.70 8.50 -4.37
N GLY A 187 -20.07 8.47 -5.66
CA GLY A 187 -19.18 8.74 -6.79
C GLY A 187 -18.15 7.65 -7.17
N MET A 188 -18.07 6.53 -6.44
CA MET A 188 -17.15 5.41 -6.75
C MET A 188 -17.82 4.28 -7.54
N ILE A 189 -19.15 4.23 -7.49
CA ILE A 189 -20.00 3.17 -8.03
C ILE A 189 -20.84 3.82 -9.16
N CYS A 190 -20.79 3.24 -10.36
CA CYS A 190 -21.57 3.67 -11.53
C CYS A 190 -23.10 3.55 -11.34
N PRO A 191 -23.88 4.63 -11.25
CA PRO A 191 -25.31 4.54 -10.92
C PRO A 191 -26.22 3.97 -12.04
N TYR A 192 -25.65 3.42 -13.13
CA TYR A 192 -26.38 2.95 -14.29
C TYR A 192 -26.32 1.43 -14.40
N ASN A 193 -27.48 0.77 -14.49
CA ASN A 193 -27.61 -0.68 -14.55
C ASN A 193 -27.01 -1.22 -15.86
N LYS A 194 -25.99 -2.07 -15.81
CA LYS A 194 -25.33 -2.61 -17.02
C LYS A 194 -26.22 -3.56 -17.85
N ASP A 195 -27.15 -4.24 -17.21
CA ASP A 195 -28.07 -5.23 -17.82
C ASP A 195 -29.25 -4.55 -18.52
N ASN A 196 -29.48 -3.26 -18.22
CA ASN A 196 -30.37 -2.45 -19.04
C ASN A 196 -29.70 -2.13 -20.40
N CYS A 197 -30.16 -2.84 -21.43
CA CYS A 197 -29.64 -2.76 -22.80
C CYS A 197 -30.16 -1.56 -23.62
N THR A 198 -30.92 -0.65 -23.03
CA THR A 198 -31.36 0.55 -23.78
C THR A 198 -30.17 1.43 -24.16
N ILE A 199 -30.21 2.01 -25.37
CA ILE A 199 -29.16 2.91 -25.89
C ILE A 199 -28.90 4.05 -24.90
N THR A 200 -29.97 4.66 -24.37
CA THR A 200 -29.88 5.74 -23.38
C THR A 200 -29.11 5.33 -22.13
N ASN A 201 -29.35 4.13 -21.61
CA ASN A 201 -28.66 3.64 -20.43
C ASN A 201 -27.17 3.34 -20.75
N LYS A 202 -26.88 2.69 -21.87
CA LYS A 202 -25.50 2.43 -22.32
C LYS A 202 -24.72 3.74 -22.52
N MET A 203 -25.32 4.77 -23.11
CA MET A 203 -24.69 6.10 -23.26
C MET A 203 -24.35 6.73 -21.91
N LYS A 204 -25.26 6.65 -20.93
CA LYS A 204 -25.04 7.17 -19.58
C LYS A 204 -23.90 6.42 -18.86
N LEU A 205 -23.90 5.09 -18.92
CA LEU A 205 -22.84 4.21 -18.41
C LEU A 205 -21.47 4.60 -18.97
N TYR A 206 -21.33 4.65 -20.30
CA TYR A 206 -20.04 4.96 -20.93
C TYR A 206 -19.58 6.39 -20.66
N LYS A 207 -20.51 7.36 -20.60
CA LYS A 207 -20.19 8.74 -20.23
C LYS A 207 -19.66 8.84 -18.80
N TRP A 208 -20.20 8.07 -17.87
CA TRP A 208 -19.71 8.00 -16.50
C TRP A 208 -18.33 7.34 -16.43
N LEU A 209 -18.14 6.19 -17.08
CA LEU A 209 -16.85 5.49 -17.13
C LEU A 209 -15.75 6.38 -17.71
N TYR A 210 -16.04 7.06 -18.82
CA TYR A 210 -15.10 8.01 -19.44
C TYR A 210 -14.68 9.11 -18.46
N LYS A 211 -15.64 9.73 -17.76
CA LYS A 211 -15.34 10.78 -16.76
C LYS A 211 -14.44 10.24 -15.65
N LYS A 212 -14.76 9.05 -15.11
CA LYS A 212 -13.98 8.43 -14.04
C LYS A 212 -12.56 8.08 -14.47
N CYS A 213 -12.41 7.41 -15.61
CA CYS A 213 -11.09 7.11 -16.16
C CYS A 213 -10.28 8.39 -16.44
N LYS A 214 -10.93 9.45 -16.94
CA LYS A 214 -10.27 10.75 -17.17
C LYS A 214 -9.80 11.40 -15.87
N GLU A 215 -10.61 11.39 -14.82
CA GLU A 215 -10.27 11.89 -13.48
C GLU A 215 -9.09 11.12 -12.89
N VAL A 216 -9.19 9.79 -12.86
CA VAL A 216 -8.13 8.90 -12.35
C VAL A 216 -6.84 9.09 -13.13
N ASN A 217 -6.89 9.09 -14.45
CA ASN A 217 -5.71 9.30 -15.28
C ASN A 217 -5.07 10.67 -15.04
N LYS A 218 -5.87 11.73 -14.85
CA LYS A 218 -5.35 13.06 -14.51
C LYS A 218 -4.57 13.03 -13.19
N ASN A 219 -5.09 12.38 -12.16
CA ASN A 219 -4.39 12.22 -10.88
C ASN A 219 -3.12 11.36 -11.03
N ASN A 220 -3.20 10.26 -11.78
CA ASN A 220 -2.12 9.28 -11.91
C ASN A 220 -0.92 9.79 -12.71
N LYS A 221 -1.07 10.83 -13.54
CA LYS A 221 0.02 11.37 -14.37
C LYS A 221 1.32 11.64 -13.60
N LYS A 222 1.22 12.20 -12.38
CA LYS A 222 2.38 12.55 -11.55
C LYS A 222 3.16 11.33 -11.01
N TYR A 223 2.55 10.15 -11.01
CA TYR A 223 3.13 8.92 -10.49
C TYR A 223 3.71 8.01 -11.59
N LEU A 224 3.52 8.36 -12.87
CA LEU A 224 3.96 7.51 -13.99
C LEU A 224 5.47 7.32 -14.06
N LEU A 225 6.21 8.31 -13.55
CA LEU A 225 7.67 8.35 -13.51
C LEU A 225 8.20 8.24 -12.07
N ASP A 226 7.39 7.76 -11.13
CA ASP A 226 7.86 7.54 -9.75
C ASP A 226 9.02 6.54 -9.75
N LYS A 227 10.14 6.97 -9.17
CA LYS A 227 11.40 6.21 -9.10
C LYS A 227 11.92 6.09 -7.69
N PHE A 228 11.09 6.35 -6.66
CA PHE A 228 11.55 6.41 -5.27
C PHE A 228 12.36 5.16 -4.86
N TRP A 229 11.76 3.98 -5.02
CA TRP A 229 12.41 2.71 -4.68
C TRP A 229 13.64 2.40 -5.54
N LEU A 230 13.64 2.81 -6.81
CA LEU A 230 14.77 2.66 -7.72
C LEU A 230 15.96 3.50 -7.26
N ASN A 231 15.71 4.78 -6.99
CA ASN A 231 16.74 5.73 -6.61
C ASN A 231 17.32 5.36 -5.24
N LEU A 232 16.47 4.97 -4.28
CA LEU A 232 16.89 4.48 -2.98
C LEU A 232 17.76 3.22 -3.10
N ALA A 233 17.32 2.22 -3.86
CA ALA A 233 18.09 0.99 -4.06
C ALA A 233 19.46 1.28 -4.69
N LYS A 234 19.48 2.10 -5.76
CA LYS A 234 20.71 2.45 -6.47
C LYS A 234 21.71 3.19 -5.61
N VAL A 235 21.27 4.18 -4.82
CA VAL A 235 22.21 4.94 -3.98
C VAL A 235 22.79 4.07 -2.87
N ILE A 236 22.00 3.18 -2.26
CA ILE A 236 22.49 2.24 -1.24
C ILE A 236 23.48 1.24 -1.85
N GLU A 237 23.14 0.65 -3.00
CA GLU A 237 23.97 -0.33 -3.72
C GLU A 237 25.29 0.29 -4.20
N THR A 238 25.23 1.44 -4.89
CA THR A 238 26.41 2.11 -5.47
C THR A 238 27.43 2.49 -4.39
N ASN A 239 26.95 2.98 -3.24
CA ASN A 239 27.81 3.42 -2.15
C ASN A 239 28.09 2.33 -1.11
N LYS A 240 27.57 1.11 -1.31
CA LYS A 240 27.71 -0.04 -0.40
C LYS A 240 27.42 0.35 1.07
N ILE A 241 26.31 1.06 1.29
CA ILE A 241 26.00 1.64 2.60
C ILE A 241 25.82 0.52 3.63
N THR A 242 26.57 0.60 4.73
CA THR A 242 26.49 -0.32 5.88
C THR A 242 26.21 0.38 7.21
N ASP A 243 26.09 1.70 7.21
CA ASP A 243 25.82 2.50 8.40
C ASP A 243 24.74 3.56 8.07
N PHE A 244 23.63 3.50 8.78
CA PHE A 244 22.43 4.32 8.57
C PHE A 244 22.30 5.39 9.65
N ASN A 245 23.37 6.13 9.90
CA ASN A 245 23.33 7.29 10.78
C ASN A 245 22.47 8.43 10.18
N SER A 246 22.16 9.43 11.01
CA SER A 246 21.24 10.52 10.65
C SER A 246 21.67 11.33 9.42
N ASN A 247 22.97 11.47 9.17
CA ASN A 247 23.46 12.19 7.98
C ASN A 247 23.24 11.37 6.71
N VAL A 248 23.54 10.07 6.76
CA VAL A 248 23.28 9.14 5.65
C VAL A 248 21.78 9.11 5.36
N ILE A 249 20.93 9.01 6.37
CA ILE A 249 19.47 8.99 6.24
C ILE A 249 18.94 10.26 5.56
N LYS A 250 19.45 11.45 5.93
CA LYS A 250 19.10 12.72 5.28
C LYS A 250 19.48 12.73 3.80
N GLN A 251 20.67 12.25 3.46
CA GLN A 251 21.12 12.17 2.05
C GLN A 251 20.29 11.18 1.24
N LEU A 252 20.04 9.99 1.79
CA LEU A 252 19.17 8.97 1.18
C LEU A 252 17.77 9.52 0.92
N THR A 253 17.20 10.23 1.91
CA THR A 253 15.88 10.87 1.79
C THR A 253 15.85 11.88 0.65
N SER A 254 16.88 12.72 0.53
CA SER A 254 16.97 13.71 -0.55
C SER A 254 17.08 13.04 -1.92
N ILE A 255 18.00 12.08 -2.06
CA ILE A 255 18.28 11.41 -3.34
C ILE A 255 17.11 10.55 -3.80
N ALA A 256 16.47 9.82 -2.89
CA ALA A 256 15.36 8.93 -3.23
C ALA A 256 14.11 9.69 -3.70
N ASN A 257 13.91 10.93 -3.24
CA ASN A 257 12.73 11.74 -3.58
C ASN A 257 12.89 12.61 -4.84
N ASN A 258 14.08 12.63 -5.44
CA ASN A 258 14.37 13.28 -6.73
C ASN A 258 14.13 12.32 -7.89
#